data_AF-A0A0P9E3D7-F1
#
_entry.id   AF-A0A0P9E3D7-F1
#
_cell.length_a   1.000
_cell.length_b   1.000
_cell.length_c   1.000
_cell.angle_alpha   90.00
_cell.angle_beta   90.00
_cell.angle_gamma   90.00
#
_symmetry.space_group_name_H-M   'P 1'
#
loop_
_entity.id
_entity.type
_entity.pdbx_description
1 polymer ?
#
loop_
_entity_poly.entity_id
_entity_poly.type
_entity_poly.pdbx_seq_one_letter_code
_entity_poly.pdbx_strand_id
1 'polypeptide(L)'
;MHMRYHISFVVKGFCRKGGFSIFHEKSKFSMDLRDSGESLFARKGVLNKRDGDKLVDQALEEIFRDAEKLYEDALNELEGGRVRDAAEKAWGATVRATDALILARMGERPVRIDLTTRRLHELALKDPEVDEKLVGRYHTRQDFLHGICFYMGVCEPLDSIVRRIKETKDYINDARKLAKRI
;
A
#
# COMPACT_ATOMS: atom_id res chain seq x y z
N MET A 1 16.98 13.05 28.80
CA MET A 1 16.22 11.80 29.00
C MET A 1 15.85 11.26 27.62
N HIS A 2 16.63 10.31 27.10
CA HIS A 2 16.46 9.74 25.76
C HIS A 2 16.17 8.25 25.90
N MET A 3 14.93 7.85 25.64
CA MET A 3 14.53 6.45 25.59
C MET A 3 14.79 5.92 24.18
N ARG A 4 15.71 4.96 24.07
CA ARG A 4 15.92 4.14 22.86
C ARG A 4 15.02 2.92 22.97
N TYR A 5 14.13 2.72 22.00
CA TYR A 5 13.38 1.47 21.87
C TYR A 5 14.19 0.47 21.03
N HIS A 6 14.48 -0.69 21.63
CA HIS A 6 15.05 -1.86 20.96
C HIS A 6 13.90 -2.69 20.39
N ILE A 7 13.89 -2.93 19.09
CA ILE A 7 13.01 -3.91 18.43
C ILE A 7 13.90 -5.09 18.03
N SER A 8 13.69 -6.24 18.67
CA SER A 8 14.36 -7.50 18.34
C SER A 8 13.57 -8.24 17.26
N PHE A 9 14.19 -8.45 16.10
CA PHE A 9 13.66 -9.30 15.04
C PHE A 9 14.21 -10.72 15.22
N VAL A 10 13.32 -11.71 15.40
CA VAL A 10 13.69 -13.13 15.38
C VAL A 10 13.61 -13.63 13.94
N VAL A 11 14.76 -13.78 13.29
CA VAL A 11 14.87 -14.44 11.98
C VAL A 11 15.11 -15.93 12.21
N LYS A 12 14.11 -16.77 11.92
CA LYS A 12 14.31 -18.22 11.81
C LYS A 12 14.93 -18.52 10.45
N GLY A 13 16.19 -18.94 10.47
CA GLY A 13 16.95 -19.34 9.30
C GLY A 13 16.51 -20.69 8.73
N PHE A 14 16.63 -20.82 7.41
CA PHE A 14 16.62 -22.10 6.72
C PHE A 14 17.93 -22.21 5.93
N CYS A 15 18.69 -23.24 6.26
CA CYS A 15 20.03 -23.52 5.74
C CYS A 15 19.95 -24.68 4.75
N ARG A 16 20.44 -24.51 3.51
CA ARG A 16 20.93 -25.64 2.69
C ARG A 16 22.21 -25.25 1.95
N LYS A 17 23.15 -26.19 2.02
CA LYS A 17 24.57 -26.16 1.66
C LYS A 17 24.81 -26.50 0.18
N GLY A 18 26.01 -26.14 -0.29
CA GLY A 18 26.70 -26.67 -1.47
C GLY A 18 26.70 -25.67 -2.61
N GLY A 19 27.82 -25.20 -3.18
CA GLY A 19 29.21 -25.60 -3.13
C GLY A 19 29.83 -25.00 -4.40
N PHE A 20 30.68 -23.98 -4.27
CA PHE A 20 31.30 -23.30 -5.41
C PHE A 20 32.73 -23.82 -5.56
N SER A 21 33.01 -24.53 -6.65
CA SER A 21 34.37 -24.89 -7.06
C SER A 21 34.78 -23.97 -8.20
N ILE A 22 35.86 -23.22 -7.98
CA ILE A 22 36.47 -22.33 -8.95
C ILE A 22 37.45 -23.19 -9.76
N PHE A 23 37.19 -23.39 -11.04
CA PHE A 23 38.17 -23.94 -11.98
C PHE A 23 38.64 -22.84 -12.92
N HIS A 24 39.96 -22.68 -12.97
CA HIS A 24 40.69 -21.75 -13.81
C HIS A 24 41.24 -22.59 -14.96
N GLU A 25 40.76 -22.37 -16.19
CA GLU A 25 41.41 -22.97 -17.36
C GLU A 25 41.45 -21.97 -18.51
N LYS A 26 42.68 -21.67 -18.92
CA LYS A 26 43.04 -20.82 -20.05
C LYS A 26 42.99 -21.69 -21.30
N SER A 27 42.20 -21.30 -22.30
CA SER A 27 42.40 -21.77 -23.66
C SER A 27 42.42 -20.57 -24.62
N LYS A 28 43.56 -20.44 -25.31
CA LYS A 28 43.73 -19.59 -26.49
C LYS A 28 42.93 -20.21 -27.62
N PHE A 29 42.07 -19.44 -28.27
CA PHE A 29 41.53 -19.78 -29.58
C PHE A 29 41.63 -18.55 -30.47
N SER A 30 42.50 -18.60 -31.47
CA SER A 30 42.54 -17.62 -32.56
C SER A 30 41.56 -18.03 -33.63
N MET A 31 40.70 -17.13 -34.07
CA MET A 31 39.99 -17.28 -35.34
C MET A 31 39.58 -15.89 -35.83
N ASP A 32 40.29 -15.39 -36.83
CA ASP A 32 39.78 -14.35 -37.72
C ASP A 32 38.66 -14.93 -38.57
N LEU A 33 37.54 -14.21 -38.71
CA LEU A 33 36.74 -14.05 -39.94
C LEU A 33 35.39 -13.36 -39.64
N ARG A 34 35.25 -12.15 -40.20
CA ARG A 34 34.08 -11.58 -40.90
C ARG A 34 32.67 -11.83 -40.33
N ASP A 35 32.05 -10.70 -39.98
CA ASP A 35 30.74 -10.25 -40.46
C ASP A 35 29.53 -11.19 -40.25
N SER A 36 28.77 -10.90 -39.20
CA SER A 36 27.30 -10.96 -39.21
C SER A 36 26.78 -10.28 -37.95
N GLY A 37 26.55 -8.97 -38.07
CA GLY A 37 25.81 -8.22 -37.07
C GLY A 37 24.34 -8.62 -37.06
N GLU A 38 23.98 -9.60 -36.24
CA GLU A 38 22.61 -9.72 -35.72
C GLU A 38 22.68 -10.06 -34.22
N SER A 39 22.75 -9.01 -33.39
CA SER A 39 22.58 -9.16 -31.94
C SER A 39 21.10 -9.40 -31.64
N LEU A 40 20.77 -10.67 -31.47
CA LEU A 40 19.59 -11.14 -30.75
C LEU A 40 19.54 -10.52 -29.34
N PHE A 41 18.34 -10.08 -28.95
CA PHE A 41 17.92 -9.65 -27.61
C PHE A 41 18.27 -8.23 -27.13
N ALA A 42 17.76 -7.23 -27.84
CA ALA A 42 17.36 -5.95 -27.23
C ALA A 42 15.85 -5.70 -27.42
N ARG A 43 14.99 -6.64 -26.99
CA ARG A 43 13.54 -6.35 -26.84
C ARG A 43 13.29 -5.68 -25.49
N LYS A 44 13.79 -4.45 -25.31
CA LYS A 44 13.15 -3.53 -24.37
C LYS A 44 11.86 -3.09 -25.06
N GLY A 45 10.78 -3.83 -24.81
CA GLY A 45 9.45 -3.44 -25.25
C GLY A 45 9.16 -2.06 -24.69
N VAL A 46 9.11 -1.06 -25.57
CA VAL A 46 8.61 0.27 -25.23
C VAL A 46 7.11 0.10 -25.03
N LEU A 47 6.69 -0.13 -23.79
CA LEU A 47 5.28 -0.08 -23.43
C LEU A 47 4.74 1.29 -23.86
N ASN A 48 3.69 1.29 -24.67
CA ASN A 48 3.04 2.53 -25.08
C ASN A 48 2.51 3.22 -23.82
N LYS A 49 2.62 4.55 -23.74
CA LYS A 49 2.08 5.35 -22.62
C LYS A 49 0.62 4.98 -22.33
N ARG A 50 -0.18 4.73 -23.39
CA ARG A 50 -1.59 4.27 -23.28
C ARG A 50 -1.76 2.89 -22.63
N ASP A 51 -0.81 1.99 -22.80
CA ASP A 51 -0.86 0.65 -22.17
C ASP A 51 -0.45 0.76 -20.70
N GLY A 52 0.50 1.64 -20.38
CA GLY A 52 0.87 1.98 -19.00
C GLY A 52 -0.28 2.59 -18.20
N ASP A 53 -0.97 3.57 -18.78
CA ASP A 53 -2.10 4.26 -18.13
C ASP A 53 -3.24 3.27 -17.81
N LYS A 54 -3.57 2.37 -18.76
CA LYS A 54 -4.57 1.31 -18.53
C LYS A 54 -4.20 0.35 -17.40
N LEU A 55 -2.92 0.01 -17.26
CA LEU A 55 -2.45 -0.88 -16.18
C LEU A 55 -2.56 -0.19 -14.82
N VAL A 56 -2.30 1.12 -14.75
CA VAL A 56 -2.48 1.91 -13.54
C VAL A 56 -3.97 1.99 -13.17
N ASP A 57 -4.86 2.25 -14.13
CA ASP A 57 -6.31 2.29 -13.89
C ASP A 57 -6.84 0.96 -13.35
N GLN A 58 -6.38 -0.16 -13.91
CA GLN A 58 -6.71 -1.49 -13.41
C GLN A 58 -6.22 -1.67 -11.97
N ALA A 59 -4.95 -1.39 -11.70
CA ALA A 59 -4.38 -1.50 -10.35
C ALA A 59 -5.12 -0.61 -9.34
N LEU A 60 -5.54 0.61 -9.75
CA LEU A 60 -6.32 1.51 -8.91
C LEU A 60 -7.69 0.91 -8.54
N GLU A 61 -8.41 0.39 -9.52
CA GLU A 61 -9.72 -0.21 -9.28
C GLU A 61 -9.61 -1.45 -8.39
N GLU A 62 -8.56 -2.25 -8.54
CA GLU A 62 -8.31 -3.40 -7.67
C GLU A 62 -8.09 -2.98 -6.21
N ILE A 63 -7.33 -1.91 -5.96
CA ILE A 63 -7.07 -1.44 -4.60
C ILE A 63 -8.36 -0.87 -3.97
N PHE A 64 -9.17 -0.12 -4.73
CA PHE A 64 -10.43 0.37 -4.21
C PHE A 64 -11.44 -0.77 -3.96
N ARG A 65 -11.47 -1.79 -4.81
CA ARG A 65 -12.28 -2.99 -4.58
C ARG A 65 -11.83 -3.73 -3.31
N ASP A 66 -10.53 -3.83 -3.06
CA ASP A 66 -10.00 -4.39 -1.81
C ASP A 66 -10.41 -3.54 -0.59
N ALA A 67 -10.37 -2.21 -0.70
CA ALA A 67 -10.86 -1.31 0.35
C ALA A 67 -12.35 -1.50 0.64
N GLU A 68 -13.18 -1.66 -0.38
CA GLU A 68 -14.61 -1.90 -0.23
C GLU A 68 -14.91 -3.25 0.40
N LYS A 69 -14.20 -4.31 -0.02
CA LYS A 69 -14.32 -5.63 0.60
C LYS A 69 -13.94 -5.60 2.08
N LEU A 70 -12.85 -4.94 2.44
CA LEU A 70 -12.47 -4.76 3.85
C LEU A 70 -13.54 -4.00 4.64
N TYR A 71 -14.19 -3.02 4.02
CA TYR A 71 -15.29 -2.30 4.66
C TYR A 71 -16.54 -3.17 4.82
N GLU A 72 -16.91 -3.98 3.84
CA GLU A 72 -18.00 -4.95 3.94
C GLU A 72 -17.73 -5.96 5.06
N ASP A 73 -16.51 -6.51 5.10
CA ASP A 73 -16.08 -7.39 6.19
C ASP A 73 -16.15 -6.67 7.54
N ALA A 74 -15.77 -5.39 7.62
CA ALA A 74 -15.91 -4.58 8.84
C ALA A 74 -17.38 -4.46 9.31
N LEU A 75 -18.33 -4.30 8.39
CA LEU A 75 -19.75 -4.27 8.73
C LEU A 75 -20.23 -5.64 9.23
N ASN A 76 -19.80 -6.73 8.59
CA ASN A 76 -20.13 -8.09 9.04
C ASN A 76 -19.60 -8.40 10.45
N GLU A 77 -18.37 -7.96 10.75
CA GLU A 77 -17.82 -8.07 12.11
C GLU A 77 -18.64 -7.26 13.13
N LEU A 78 -19.04 -6.05 12.74
CA LEU A 78 -19.82 -5.15 13.58
C LEU A 78 -21.21 -5.73 13.89
N GLU A 79 -21.92 -6.25 12.88
CA GLU A 79 -23.21 -6.93 13.05
C GLU A 79 -23.07 -8.17 13.94
N GLY A 80 -21.95 -8.88 13.85
CA GLY A 80 -21.61 -10.00 14.72
C GLY A 80 -21.13 -9.62 16.13
N GLY A 81 -21.16 -8.33 16.50
CA GLY A 81 -20.74 -7.83 17.81
C GLY A 81 -19.22 -7.78 18.03
N ARG A 82 -18.41 -8.06 17.01
CA ARG A 82 -16.94 -8.07 17.07
C ARG A 82 -16.38 -6.70 16.72
N VAL A 83 -16.66 -5.73 17.59
CA VAL A 83 -16.33 -4.30 17.37
C VAL A 83 -14.84 -4.04 17.14
N ARG A 84 -13.97 -4.77 17.85
CA ARG A 84 -12.51 -4.64 17.71
C ARG A 84 -12.03 -5.05 16.31
N ASP A 85 -12.54 -6.18 15.81
CA ASP A 85 -12.21 -6.68 14.48
C ASP A 85 -12.81 -5.81 13.38
N ALA A 86 -14.02 -5.28 13.62
CA ALA A 86 -14.65 -4.29 12.74
C ALA A 86 -13.81 -3.01 12.62
N ALA A 87 -13.27 -2.52 13.74
CA ALA A 87 -12.44 -1.33 13.77
C ALA A 87 -11.13 -1.52 12.98
N GLU A 88 -10.46 -2.67 13.13
CA GLU A 88 -9.25 -2.99 12.38
C GLU A 88 -9.51 -3.02 10.87
N LYS A 89 -10.59 -3.69 10.45
CA LYS A 89 -10.94 -3.81 9.04
C LYS A 89 -11.33 -2.47 8.42
N ALA A 90 -12.08 -1.63 9.15
CA ALA A 90 -12.41 -0.27 8.72
C ALA A 90 -11.16 0.61 8.59
N TRP A 91 -10.20 0.47 9.51
CA TRP A 91 -8.89 1.12 9.37
C TRP A 91 -8.13 0.60 8.14
N GLY A 92 -8.11 -0.71 7.93
CA GLY A 92 -7.53 -1.33 6.74
C GLY A 92 -8.11 -0.75 5.44
N ALA A 93 -9.43 -0.67 5.34
CA ALA A 93 -10.12 -0.06 4.21
C ALA A 93 -9.70 1.41 3.98
N THR A 94 -9.58 2.19 5.05
CA THR A 94 -9.11 3.58 5.01
C THR A 94 -7.70 3.69 4.43
N VAL A 95 -6.78 2.83 4.87
CA VAL A 95 -5.40 2.80 4.36
C VAL A 95 -5.38 2.45 2.88
N ARG A 96 -6.15 1.45 2.44
CA ARG A 96 -6.18 0.99 1.03
C ARG A 96 -6.72 2.07 0.11
N ALA A 97 -7.80 2.75 0.52
CA ALA A 97 -8.33 3.89 -0.23
C ALA A 97 -7.32 5.04 -0.33
N THR A 98 -6.55 5.28 0.74
CA THR A 98 -5.50 6.31 0.75
C THR A 98 -4.32 5.93 -0.14
N ASP A 99 -3.88 4.67 -0.10
CA ASP A 99 -2.84 4.15 -0.98
C ASP A 99 -3.23 4.23 -2.46
N ALA A 100 -4.49 3.96 -2.79
CA ALA A 100 -5.02 4.12 -4.15
C ALA A 100 -4.98 5.57 -4.60
N LEU A 101 -5.40 6.51 -3.75
CA LEU A 101 -5.28 7.94 -4.05
C LEU A 101 -3.82 8.35 -4.29
N ILE A 102 -2.89 7.87 -3.47
CA ILE A 102 -1.47 8.17 -3.62
C ILE A 102 -0.92 7.59 -4.92
N LEU A 103 -1.27 6.34 -5.25
CA LEU A 103 -0.89 5.73 -6.52
C LEU A 103 -1.41 6.57 -7.70
N ALA A 104 -2.67 7.01 -7.64
CA ALA A 104 -3.30 7.80 -8.69
C ALA A 104 -2.59 9.15 -8.90
N ARG A 105 -2.18 9.81 -7.81
CA ARG A 105 -1.64 11.18 -7.84
C ARG A 105 -0.12 11.25 -7.91
N MET A 106 0.58 10.19 -7.54
CA MET A 106 2.04 10.15 -7.43
C MET A 106 2.69 9.02 -8.23
N GLY A 107 1.91 8.09 -8.78
CA GLY A 107 2.41 6.97 -9.59
C GLY A 107 3.08 5.85 -8.80
N GLU A 108 3.13 5.95 -7.46
CA GLU A 108 3.78 4.97 -6.58
C GLU A 108 2.85 4.63 -5.41
N ARG A 109 2.57 3.33 -5.23
CA ARG A 109 1.82 2.86 -4.07
C ARG A 109 2.75 2.75 -2.85
N PRO A 110 2.38 3.33 -1.69
CA PRO A 110 3.13 3.10 -0.45
C PRO A 110 3.12 1.63 -0.03
N VAL A 111 4.24 1.15 0.51
CA VAL A 111 4.38 -0.22 1.03
C VAL A 111 4.24 -0.33 2.56
N ARG A 112 4.27 0.80 3.27
CA ARG A 112 4.20 0.89 4.73
C ARG A 112 3.32 2.06 5.16
N ILE A 113 2.67 1.92 6.32
CA ILE A 113 1.69 2.89 6.83
C ILE A 113 2.33 4.25 7.12
N ASP A 114 3.57 4.31 7.60
CA ASP A 114 4.29 5.58 7.82
C ASP A 114 4.55 6.32 6.49
N LEU A 115 4.80 5.57 5.41
CA LEU A 115 4.90 6.13 4.06
C LEU A 115 3.53 6.61 3.58
N THR A 116 2.45 5.85 3.77
CA THR A 116 1.08 6.28 3.45
C THR A 116 0.76 7.62 4.12
N THR A 117 1.00 7.73 5.43
CA THR A 117 0.78 8.98 6.18
C THR A 117 1.61 10.13 5.63
N ARG A 118 2.92 9.93 5.42
CA ARG A 118 3.81 10.97 4.89
C ARG A 118 3.36 11.44 3.49
N ARG A 119 3.02 10.51 2.61
CA ARG A 119 2.57 10.82 1.24
C ARG A 119 1.21 11.51 1.21
N LEU A 120 0.30 11.15 2.13
CA LEU A 120 -0.98 11.86 2.28
C LEU A 120 -0.75 13.34 2.63
N HIS A 121 0.17 13.63 3.56
CA HIS A 121 0.55 15.01 3.89
C HIS A 121 1.24 15.72 2.72
N GLU A 122 2.14 15.05 2.00
CA GLU A 122 2.76 15.63 0.80
C GLU A 122 1.73 15.98 -0.29
N LEU A 123 0.65 15.21 -0.41
CA LEU A 123 -0.47 15.51 -1.30
C LEU A 123 -1.31 16.68 -0.78
N ALA A 124 -1.64 16.69 0.51
CA ALA A 124 -2.41 17.74 1.16
C ALA A 124 -1.76 19.13 1.01
N LEU A 125 -0.43 19.20 1.07
CA LEU A 125 0.33 20.44 0.81
C LEU A 125 0.19 20.98 -0.62
N LYS A 126 -0.16 20.12 -1.59
CA LYS A 126 -0.30 20.47 -3.01
C LYS A 126 -1.76 20.62 -3.44
N ASP A 127 -2.67 19.98 -2.72
CA ASP A 127 -4.09 19.90 -3.03
C ASP A 127 -4.91 20.14 -1.75
N PRO A 128 -5.37 21.39 -1.52
CA PRO A 128 -6.12 21.75 -0.32
C PRO A 128 -7.39 20.91 -0.12
N GLU A 129 -7.97 20.38 -1.20
CA GLU A 129 -9.16 19.55 -1.09
C GLU A 129 -8.84 18.17 -0.50
N VAL A 130 -7.64 17.64 -0.74
CA VAL A 130 -7.15 16.42 -0.06
C VAL A 130 -6.98 16.69 1.43
N ASP A 131 -6.45 17.86 1.81
CA ASP A 131 -6.30 18.25 3.21
C ASP A 131 -7.66 18.32 3.91
N GLU A 132 -8.56 19.14 3.36
CA GLU A 132 -9.89 19.40 3.90
C GLU A 132 -10.70 18.10 4.04
N LYS A 133 -10.66 17.24 3.00
CA LYS A 133 -11.49 16.04 2.98
C LYS A 133 -10.87 14.88 3.70
N LEU A 134 -9.57 14.64 3.66
CA LEU A 134 -9.03 13.33 4.06
C LEU A 134 -8.16 13.37 5.31
N VAL A 135 -7.28 14.36 5.48
CA VAL A 135 -6.21 14.30 6.50
C VAL A 135 -6.76 14.14 7.91
N GLY A 136 -7.70 14.99 8.32
CA GLY A 136 -8.31 14.90 9.66
C GLY A 136 -9.07 13.59 9.87
N ARG A 137 -9.80 13.13 8.84
CA ARG A 137 -10.56 11.87 8.88
C ARG A 137 -9.66 10.63 8.93
N TYR A 138 -8.52 10.66 8.26
CA TYR A 138 -7.51 9.61 8.28
C TYR A 138 -6.93 9.46 9.69
N HIS A 139 -6.44 10.56 10.27
CA HIS A 139 -5.85 10.53 11.62
C HIS A 139 -6.86 10.17 12.71
N THR A 140 -8.10 10.65 12.58
CA THR A 140 -9.16 10.26 13.51
C THR A 140 -9.40 8.75 13.50
N ARG A 141 -9.33 8.09 12.33
CA ARG A 141 -9.48 6.63 12.22
C ARG A 141 -8.22 5.90 12.69
N GLN A 142 -7.04 6.42 12.36
CA GLN A 142 -5.78 5.88 12.86
C GLN A 142 -5.77 5.85 14.39
N ASP A 143 -6.23 6.92 15.03
CA ASP A 143 -6.24 7.01 16.49
C ASP A 143 -7.38 6.17 17.09
N PHE A 144 -8.65 6.44 16.73
CA PHE A 144 -9.79 5.79 17.37
C PHE A 144 -9.98 4.32 16.97
N LEU A 145 -9.85 3.99 15.69
CA LEU A 145 -10.11 2.64 15.21
C LEU A 145 -8.89 1.75 15.43
N HIS A 146 -7.71 2.19 14.98
CA HIS A 146 -6.51 1.37 15.04
C HIS A 146 -5.79 1.44 16.39
N GLY A 147 -5.51 2.65 16.91
CA GLY A 147 -4.81 2.83 18.17
C GLY A 147 -5.65 2.42 19.38
N ILE A 148 -6.78 3.09 19.58
CA ILE A 148 -7.58 2.98 20.81
C ILE A 148 -8.41 1.70 20.83
N CYS A 149 -9.29 1.48 19.85
CA CYS A 149 -10.16 0.29 19.85
C CYS A 149 -9.40 -0.99 19.48
N PHE A 150 -8.70 -1.03 18.35
CA PHE A 150 -8.02 -2.25 17.93
C PHE A 150 -6.77 -2.57 18.76
N TYR A 151 -5.82 -1.65 18.93
CA TYR A 151 -4.55 -1.98 19.59
C TYR A 151 -4.70 -2.02 21.11
N MET A 152 -5.27 -0.98 21.73
CA MET A 152 -5.45 -0.92 23.18
C MET A 152 -6.67 -1.72 23.69
N GLY A 153 -7.60 -2.11 22.82
CA GLY A 153 -8.79 -2.86 23.21
C GLY A 153 -9.89 -2.01 23.87
N VAL A 154 -9.80 -0.68 23.77
CA VAL A 154 -10.75 0.24 24.39
C VAL A 154 -11.71 0.76 23.31
N CYS A 155 -12.92 0.19 23.23
CA CYS A 155 -13.88 0.55 22.19
C CYS A 155 -15.03 1.42 22.73
N GLU A 156 -14.70 2.36 23.62
CA GLU A 156 -15.66 3.28 24.25
C GLU A 156 -15.36 4.75 23.91
N PRO A 157 -16.39 5.59 23.71
CA PRO A 157 -17.81 5.26 23.65
C PRO A 157 -18.17 4.45 22.40
N LEU A 158 -18.94 3.37 22.56
CA LEU A 158 -19.24 2.42 21.47
C LEU A 158 -19.83 3.12 20.24
N ASP A 159 -20.81 4.00 20.44
CA ASP A 159 -21.45 4.74 19.34
C ASP A 159 -20.46 5.57 18.52
N SER A 160 -19.41 6.11 19.15
CA SER A 160 -18.36 6.87 18.47
C SER A 160 -17.54 5.97 17.53
N ILE A 161 -17.20 4.76 17.98
CA ILE A 161 -16.47 3.76 17.19
C ILE A 161 -17.34 3.25 16.04
N VAL A 162 -18.59 2.88 16.33
CA VAL A 162 -19.56 2.40 15.35
C VAL A 162 -19.81 3.43 14.25
N ARG A 163 -20.00 4.70 14.63
CA ARG A 163 -20.15 5.80 13.67
C ARG A 163 -18.94 5.87 12.73
N ARG A 164 -17.72 5.82 13.27
CA ARG A 164 -16.47 5.91 12.47
C ARG A 164 -16.28 4.74 11.54
N ILE A 165 -16.64 3.52 11.98
CA ILE A 165 -16.67 2.35 11.11
C ILE A 165 -17.59 2.65 9.92
N LYS A 166 -18.86 3.01 10.15
CA LYS A 166 -19.84 3.30 9.08
C LYS A 166 -19.42 4.44 8.15
N GLU A 167 -18.90 5.54 8.69
CA GLU A 167 -18.39 6.68 7.92
C GLU A 167 -17.16 6.32 7.05
N THR A 168 -16.58 5.13 7.19
CA THR A 168 -15.46 4.68 6.34
C THR A 168 -15.90 4.55 4.88
N LYS A 169 -17.17 4.25 4.60
CA LYS A 169 -17.68 4.27 3.22
C LYS A 169 -17.50 5.64 2.56
N ASP A 170 -17.82 6.71 3.28
CA ASP A 170 -17.69 8.08 2.77
C ASP A 170 -16.24 8.46 2.53
N TYR A 171 -15.34 8.02 3.41
CA TYR A 171 -13.90 8.19 3.20
C TYR A 171 -13.43 7.52 1.90
N ILE A 172 -13.82 6.25 1.68
CA ILE A 172 -13.48 5.50 0.45
C ILE A 172 -14.01 6.23 -0.79
N ASN A 173 -15.26 6.69 -0.74
CA ASN A 173 -15.91 7.38 -1.85
C ASN A 173 -15.20 8.70 -2.18
N ASP A 174 -14.81 9.48 -1.17
CA ASP A 174 -14.13 10.76 -1.38
C ASP A 174 -12.70 10.55 -1.91
N ALA A 175 -11.96 9.58 -1.37
CA ALA A 175 -10.65 9.20 -1.90
C ALA A 175 -10.75 8.76 -3.38
N ARG A 176 -11.77 7.97 -3.73
CA ARG A 176 -12.03 7.54 -5.11
C ARG A 176 -12.35 8.71 -6.04
N LYS A 177 -13.15 9.69 -5.59
CA LYS A 177 -13.43 10.90 -6.38
C LYS A 177 -12.17 11.72 -6.61
N LEU A 178 -11.34 11.90 -5.58
CA LEU A 178 -10.08 12.64 -5.66
C LEU A 178 -9.05 11.94 -6.56
N ALA A 179 -9.08 10.60 -6.62
CA ALA A 179 -8.22 9.81 -7.50
C ALA A 179 -8.59 9.93 -8.98
N LYS A 180 -9.86 10.20 -9.31
CA LYS A 180 -10.34 10.34 -10.71
C LYS A 180 -10.11 11.74 -11.30
N ARG A 181 -9.62 12.71 -10.52
CA ARG A 181 -9.43 14.11 -10.96
C ARG A 181 -8.04 14.35 -11.56
N ILE A 182 -7.58 13.43 -12.39
CA ILE A 182 -6.28 13.50 -13.08
C ILE A 182 -6.49 14.17 -14.44
#